data_AF-A0A9E3U567-F1
#
_entry.id   AF-A0A9E3U567-F1
#
_cell.length_a   1.000
_cell.length_b   1.000
_cell.length_c   1.000
_cell.angle_alpha   90.00
_cell.angle_beta   90.00
_cell.angle_gamma   90.00
#
_symmetry.space_group_name_H-M   'P 1'
#
loop_
_entity.id
_entity.type
_entity.pdbx_description
1 polymer ?
#
loop_
_entity_poly.entity_id
_entity_poly.type
_entity_poly.pdbx_seq_one_letter_code
_entity_poly.pdbx_strand_id
1 'polypeptide(L)'
;MLPETRATSYAHDPALGKVFVYAEAGARPELNGDHDARLLLDAKGHLVGVDVAPDTDHRLIVMLGGHEAVANVTDARVHVEGGGRKVTLHGHAEKLITAGANPYVF
;
A
#
# COMPACT_ATOMS: atom_id res chain seq x y z
N MET A 1 -17.91 -7.01 5.19
CA MET A 1 -17.15 -5.78 4.92
C MET A 1 -15.68 -6.15 4.78
N LEU A 2 -14.99 -5.59 3.79
CA LEU A 2 -13.53 -5.78 3.66
C LEU A 2 -12.82 -5.04 4.81
N PRO A 3 -11.68 -5.53 5.31
CA PRO A 3 -10.89 -4.86 6.33
C PRO A 3 -10.10 -3.69 5.72
N GLU A 4 -10.83 -2.68 5.27
CA GLU A 4 -10.30 -1.49 4.62
C GLU A 4 -9.99 -0.40 5.62
N THR A 5 -8.83 0.24 5.47
CA THR A 5 -8.43 1.46 6.18
C THR A 5 -7.98 2.51 5.18
N ARG A 6 -8.14 3.78 5.54
CA ARG A 6 -7.72 4.89 4.69
C ARG A 6 -6.26 5.23 4.96
N ALA A 7 -5.52 5.49 3.88
CA ALA A 7 -4.20 6.08 3.95
C ALA A 7 -4.32 7.55 4.40
N THR A 8 -3.45 7.95 5.33
CA THR A 8 -3.33 9.33 5.82
C THR A 8 -2.22 10.09 5.11
N SER A 9 -1.24 9.39 4.52
CA SER A 9 -0.15 10.03 3.78
C SER A 9 0.52 9.07 2.81
N TYR A 10 1.13 9.63 1.78
CA TYR A 10 1.93 8.96 0.77
C TYR A 10 3.21 9.77 0.52
N ALA A 11 4.36 9.09 0.50
CA ALA A 11 5.63 9.69 0.12
C ALA A 11 6.39 8.73 -0.79
N HIS A 12 6.79 9.22 -1.96
CA HIS A 12 7.74 8.53 -2.83
C HIS A 12 9.10 9.21 -2.67
N ASP A 13 10.09 8.45 -2.19
CA ASP A 13 11.50 8.86 -2.14
C ASP A 13 12.31 8.09 -3.20
N PRO A 14 12.53 8.67 -4.39
CA PRO A 14 13.32 8.04 -5.45
C PRO A 14 14.80 7.86 -5.09
N ALA A 15 15.34 8.67 -4.18
CA ALA A 15 16.74 8.56 -3.77
C ALA A 15 16.97 7.30 -2.92
N LEU A 16 15.95 6.89 -2.17
CA LEU A 16 15.95 5.65 -1.39
C LEU A 16 15.34 4.45 -2.15
N GLY A 17 14.71 4.67 -3.31
CA GLY A 17 13.95 3.63 -4.02
C GLY A 17 12.82 3.07 -3.15
N LYS A 18 12.13 3.96 -2.42
CA LYS A 18 11.12 3.59 -1.44
C LYS A 18 9.87 4.44 -1.59
N VAL A 19 8.74 3.79 -1.31
CA VAL A 19 7.45 4.46 -1.19
C VAL A 19 6.87 4.12 0.16
N PHE A 20 6.40 5.14 0.87
CA PHE A 20 5.81 5.02 2.18
C PHE A 20 4.33 5.37 2.08
N VAL A 21 3.49 4.45 2.55
CA VAL A 21 2.06 4.67 2.75
C VAL A 21 1.82 4.63 4.25
N TYR A 22 1.23 5.69 4.78
CA TYR A 22 0.82 5.76 6.18
C TYR A 22 -0.69 5.61 6.25
N ALA A 23 -1.18 4.89 7.25
CA ALA A 23 -2.61 4.69 7.49
C ALA A 23 -2.97 5.09 8.92
N GLU A 24 -4.27 5.27 9.16
CA GLU A 24 -4.76 5.35 10.53
C GLU A 24 -4.40 4.09 11.32
N ALA A 25 -4.31 4.23 12.64
CA ALA A 25 -3.97 3.13 13.52
C ALA A 25 -5.06 2.04 13.50
N GLY A 26 -4.88 1.02 12.67
CA GLY A 26 -5.54 -0.27 12.83
C GLY A 26 -4.72 -1.10 13.82
N ALA A 27 -5.34 -1.61 14.87
CA ALA A 27 -4.68 -2.52 15.81
C ALA A 27 -4.51 -3.91 15.19
N ARG A 28 -3.62 -4.06 14.20
CA ARG A 28 -3.21 -5.37 13.64
C ARG A 28 -1.77 -5.69 14.00
N PRO A 29 -1.43 -5.91 15.29
CA PRO A 29 -0.06 -6.13 15.73
C PRO A 29 0.63 -7.33 15.05
N GLU A 30 -0.13 -8.24 14.45
CA GLU A 30 0.34 -9.38 13.67
C GLU A 30 0.98 -8.95 12.34
N LEU A 31 0.60 -7.77 11.82
CA LEU A 31 1.18 -7.18 10.62
C LEU A 31 2.41 -6.34 10.97
N ASN A 32 3.53 -7.00 11.17
CA ASN A 32 4.86 -6.36 11.27
C ASN A 32 5.89 -7.18 10.48
N GLY A 33 6.89 -6.51 9.89
CA GLY A 33 7.91 -7.15 9.05
C GLY A 33 7.51 -7.23 7.57
N ASP A 34 8.13 -8.16 6.83
CA ASP A 34 7.86 -8.32 5.39
C ASP A 34 6.66 -9.23 5.14
N HIS A 35 5.74 -8.77 4.31
CA HIS A 35 4.51 -9.48 3.94
C HIS A 35 4.32 -9.51 2.43
N ASP A 36 3.73 -10.59 1.96
CA ASP A 36 3.18 -10.62 0.61
C ASP A 36 1.99 -9.66 0.54
N ALA A 37 1.87 -8.97 -0.59
CA ALA A 37 0.86 -7.94 -0.79
C ALA A 37 0.44 -7.89 -2.25
N ARG A 38 -0.64 -7.18 -2.51
CA ARG A 38 -1.07 -6.78 -3.84
C ARG A 38 -1.13 -5.26 -3.93
N LEU A 39 -0.47 -4.70 -4.92
CA LEU A 39 -0.60 -3.30 -5.27
C LEU A 39 -1.86 -3.13 -6.10
N LEU A 40 -2.73 -2.22 -5.67
CA LEU A 40 -3.93 -1.83 -6.39
C LEU A 40 -3.62 -0.55 -7.15
N LEU A 41 -3.61 -0.62 -8.48
CA LEU A 41 -3.16 0.46 -9.35
C LEU A 41 -4.30 0.97 -10.23
N ASP A 42 -4.27 2.27 -10.53
CA ASP A 42 -5.15 2.85 -11.54
C ASP A 42 -4.72 2.47 -12.97
N ALA A 43 -5.46 2.93 -13.97
CA ALA A 43 -5.14 2.66 -15.38
C ALA A 43 -3.83 3.32 -15.85
N LYS A 44 -3.26 4.23 -15.07
CA LYS A 44 -2.01 4.96 -15.33
C LYS A 44 -0.84 4.45 -14.46
N GLY A 45 -1.04 3.41 -13.66
CA GLY A 45 -0.03 2.84 -12.78
C GLY A 45 0.20 3.60 -11.46
N HIS A 46 -0.64 4.57 -11.10
CA HIS A 46 -0.57 5.18 -9.77
C HIS A 46 -1.13 4.23 -8.71
N LEU A 47 -0.53 4.27 -7.52
CA LEU A 47 -0.99 3.47 -6.39
C LEU A 47 -2.34 3.98 -5.86
N VAL A 48 -3.38 3.17 -5.96
CA VAL A 48 -4.72 3.43 -5.39
C VAL A 48 -4.83 2.82 -3.99
N GLY A 49 -4.15 1.70 -3.75
CA GLY A 49 -4.14 1.03 -2.44
C GLY A 49 -3.15 -0.11 -2.36
N VAL A 50 -2.98 -0.66 -1.17
CA VAL A 50 -2.16 -1.83 -0.88
C VAL A 50 -2.99 -2.85 -0.11
N ASP A 51 -3.09 -4.06 -0.64
CA ASP A 51 -3.75 -5.20 0.01
C ASP A 51 -2.67 -6.11 0.61
N VAL A 52 -2.45 -5.97 1.92
CA VAL A 52 -1.40 -6.64 2.68
C VAL A 52 -1.90 -7.99 3.20
N ALA A 53 -1.08 -9.02 3.04
CA ALA A 53 -1.36 -10.39 3.45
C ALA A 53 -2.73 -10.90 2.94
N PRO A 54 -2.98 -10.80 1.61
CA PRO A 54 -4.31 -10.96 1.01
C PRO A 54 -4.93 -12.34 1.22
N ASP A 55 -4.09 -13.35 1.45
CA ASP A 55 -4.49 -14.75 1.58
C ASP A 55 -4.45 -15.23 3.04
N THR A 56 -4.47 -14.29 4.00
CA THR A 56 -4.46 -14.56 5.44
C THR A 56 -5.64 -13.92 6.17
N ASP A 57 -5.98 -14.43 7.34
CA ASP A 57 -7.01 -13.83 8.21
C ASP A 57 -6.61 -12.44 8.75
N HIS A 58 -5.33 -12.11 8.68
CA HIS A 58 -4.78 -10.81 9.10
C HIS A 58 -4.83 -9.75 8.00
N ARG A 59 -5.38 -10.08 6.82
CA ARG A 59 -5.48 -9.17 5.66
C ARG A 59 -5.85 -7.73 6.03
N LEU A 60 -5.13 -6.78 5.46
CA LEU A 60 -5.37 -5.35 5.62
C LEU A 60 -5.32 -4.66 4.26
N ILE A 61 -6.39 -3.94 3.91
CA ILE A 61 -6.42 -3.13 2.70
C ILE A 61 -6.25 -1.67 3.09
N VAL A 62 -5.17 -1.05 2.64
CA VAL A 62 -4.87 0.37 2.85
C VAL A 62 -5.16 1.13 1.56
N MET A 63 -6.18 1.99 1.56
CA MET A 63 -6.64 2.70 0.37
C MET A 63 -6.21 4.18 0.39
N LEU A 64 -5.54 4.62 -0.67
CA LEU A 64 -5.25 6.02 -0.95
C LEU A 64 -6.47 6.68 -1.62
N GLY A 65 -7.04 6.02 -2.63
CA GLY A 65 -8.23 6.46 -3.36
C GLY A 65 -9.41 5.51 -3.21
N GLY A 66 -10.52 5.79 -3.91
CA GLY A 66 -11.68 4.89 -3.94
C GLY A 66 -11.37 3.59 -4.68
N HIS A 67 -11.98 2.49 -4.24
CA HIS A 67 -11.77 1.16 -4.83
C HIS A 67 -12.19 1.10 -6.32
N GLU A 68 -13.14 1.94 -6.71
CA GLU A 68 -13.59 2.11 -8.10
C GLU A 68 -12.51 2.64 -9.05
N ALA A 69 -11.43 3.24 -8.53
CA ALA A 69 -10.30 3.70 -9.32
C ALA A 69 -9.30 2.57 -9.66
N VAL A 70 -9.42 1.40 -9.03
CA VAL A 70 -8.53 0.26 -9.27
C VAL A 70 -8.81 -0.33 -10.65
N ALA A 71 -7.79 -0.34 -11.49
CA ALA A 71 -7.84 -0.96 -12.82
C ALA A 71 -6.95 -2.20 -12.92
N ASN A 72 -5.85 -2.24 -12.15
CA ASN A 72 -4.88 -3.35 -12.18
C ASN A 72 -4.51 -3.78 -10.76
N VAL A 73 -4.21 -5.06 -10.61
CA VAL A 73 -3.73 -5.65 -9.35
C VAL A 73 -2.43 -6.39 -9.65
N THR A 74 -1.38 -6.13 -8.88
CA THR A 74 -0.06 -6.75 -9.08
C THR A 74 0.49 -7.27 -7.77
N ASP A 75 0.96 -8.52 -7.75
CA ASP A 75 1.60 -9.09 -6.56
C ASP A 75 2.93 -8.39 -6.26
N ALA A 76 3.18 -8.16 -4.99
CA ALA A 76 4.36 -7.47 -4.49
C ALA A 76 4.74 -7.95 -3.10
N ARG A 77 5.89 -7.49 -2.63
CA ARG A 77 6.33 -7.67 -1.24
C ARG A 77 6.55 -6.30 -0.61
N VAL A 78 6.03 -6.12 0.60
CA VAL A 78 6.06 -4.85 1.32
C VAL A 78 6.56 -5.08 2.74
N HIS A 79 7.14 -4.04 3.34
CA HIS A 79 7.50 -4.03 4.75
C HIS A 79 6.46 -3.27 5.54
N VAL A 80 5.97 -3.83 6.64
CA VAL A 80 4.92 -3.25 7.48
C VAL A 80 5.46 -2.97 8.87
N GLU A 81 5.16 -1.78 9.40
CA GLU A 81 5.53 -1.36 10.74
C GLU A 81 4.30 -0.85 11.51
N GLY A 82 4.31 -1.06 12.83
CA GLY A 82 3.29 -0.54 13.73
C GLY A 82 1.90 -1.14 13.51
N GLY A 83 1.83 -2.38 13.02
CA GLY A 83 0.56 -3.08 12.81
C GLY A 83 -0.24 -2.59 11.61
N GLY A 84 0.43 -2.19 10.53
CA GLY A 84 -0.21 -1.61 9.34
C GLY A 84 -0.25 -0.08 9.30
N ARG A 85 0.32 0.60 10.30
CA ARG A 85 0.39 2.08 10.33
C ARG A 85 1.31 2.66 9.28
N LYS A 86 2.36 1.92 8.92
CA LYS A 86 3.29 2.28 7.86
C LYS A 86 3.55 1.05 6.99
N VAL A 87 3.32 1.22 5.70
CA VAL A 87 3.62 0.22 4.67
C VAL A 87 4.70 0.82 3.77
N THR A 88 5.81 0.12 3.65
CA THR A 88 6.96 0.52 2.84
C THR A 88 7.08 -0.42 1.65
N LEU A 89 6.85 0.10 0.45
CA LEU A 89 7.18 -0.56 -0.79
C LEU A 89 8.66 -0.29 -1.07
N HIS A 90 9.39 -1.33 -1.45
CA HIS A 90 10.83 -1.24 -1.70
C HIS A 90 11.24 -2.22 -2.80
N GLY A 91 12.41 -1.98 -3.39
CA GLY A 91 12.97 -2.89 -4.39
C GLY A 91 12.09 -2.99 -5.64
N HIS A 92 11.57 -4.18 -5.94
CA HIS A 92 10.71 -4.37 -7.11
C HIS A 92 9.36 -3.67 -6.96
N ALA A 93 8.79 -3.63 -5.75
CA ALA A 93 7.45 -3.08 -5.52
C ALA A 93 7.36 -1.57 -5.81
N GLU A 94 8.41 -0.81 -5.53
CA GLU A 94 8.47 0.62 -5.86
C GLU A 94 8.53 0.85 -7.39
N LYS A 95 9.22 -0.02 -8.13
CA LYS A 95 9.31 0.10 -9.60
C LYS A 95 8.01 -0.23 -10.33
N LEU A 96 7.05 -0.85 -9.64
CA LEU A 96 5.75 -1.18 -10.21
C LEU A 96 4.78 0.01 -10.21
N ILE A 97 5.10 1.08 -9.50
CA ILE A 97 4.24 2.27 -9.42
C ILE A 97 4.80 3.41 -10.26
N THR A 98 3.91 4.23 -10.79
CA THR A 98 4.29 5.46 -11.48
C THR A 98 4.97 6.42 -10.50
N ALA A 99 6.13 6.94 -10.89
CA ALA A 99 6.91 7.84 -10.06
C ALA A 99 6.28 9.23 -9.91
N GLY A 100 6.61 9.89 -8.79
CA GLY A 100 6.15 11.25 -8.50
C GLY A 100 4.97 11.32 -7.53
N ALA A 101 4.26 12.45 -7.56
CA ALA A 101 3.12 12.72 -6.71
C ALA A 101 1.94 11.79 -7.06
N ASN A 102 1.26 11.30 -6.03
CA ASN A 102 0.10 10.43 -6.20
C ASN A 102 -1.19 11.25 -6.16
N PRO A 103 -2.09 11.15 -7.16
CA PRO A 103 -3.29 11.98 -7.24
C PRO A 103 -4.35 11.67 -6.18
N TYR A 104 -4.20 10.58 -5.42
CA TYR A 104 -5.19 10.12 -4.45
C TYR A 104 -4.93 10.58 -3.01
N VAL A 105 -3.82 11.28 -2.76
CA VAL A 105 -3.49 11.79 -1.43
C VAL A 105 -3.27 13.30 -1.53
N PHE A 106 -4.00 14.05 -0.70
CA PHE A 106 -4.02 15.52 -0.67
C PHE A 106 -3.35 16.04 0.60
#